data_AF-A0A0B5HWG7-F1
#
_entry.id   AF-A0A0B5HWG7-F1
#
_cell.length_a   1.000
_cell.length_b   1.000
_cell.length_c   1.000
_cell.angle_alpha   90.00
_cell.angle_beta   90.00
_cell.angle_gamma   90.00
#
_symmetry.space_group_name_H-M   'P 1'
#
loop_
_entity.id
_entity.type
_entity.pdbx_description
1 polymer ?
#
loop_
_entity_poly.entity_id
_entity_poly.type
_entity_poly.pdbx_seq_one_letter_code
_entity_poly.pdbx_strand_id
1 'polypeptide(L)'
;MSGRDMLPADVVDLLSAIVEALDIPLPSVEDTDERKHYQLLDRRTMDVRIALQSLLRHRSHPDLHDDAAYIRRWTAEYPVTYMPFRSDRTEEEG
;
A
#
# COMPACT_ATOMS: atom_id res chain seq x y z
N MET A 1 -9.87 9.55 24.96
CA MET A 1 -9.21 8.46 24.21
C MET A 1 -10.02 8.25 22.94
N SER A 2 -9.45 8.57 21.79
CA SER A 2 -10.14 8.33 20.51
C SER A 2 -10.01 6.84 20.18
N GLY A 3 -10.97 6.26 19.44
CA GLY A 3 -10.96 4.83 19.13
C GLY A 3 -9.69 4.30 18.44
N ARG A 4 -8.87 5.18 17.84
CA ARG A 4 -7.53 4.85 17.31
C ARG A 4 -6.53 4.42 18.38
N ASP A 5 -6.63 4.94 19.61
CA ASP A 5 -5.73 4.57 20.72
C ASP A 5 -6.07 3.19 21.32
N MET A 6 -7.12 2.53 20.83
CA MET A 6 -7.61 1.24 21.34
C MET A 6 -7.23 0.04 20.46
N LEU A 7 -6.57 0.26 19.31
CA LEU A 7 -6.15 -0.84 18.45
C LEU A 7 -4.87 -1.50 19.00
N PRO A 8 -4.81 -2.84 19.04
CA PRO A 8 -3.58 -3.57 19.30
C PRO A 8 -2.45 -3.17 18.33
N ALA A 9 -1.20 -3.17 18.81
CA ALA A 9 -0.06 -2.67 18.05
C ALA A 9 0.19 -3.44 16.75
N ASP A 10 -0.04 -4.75 16.77
CA ASP A 10 0.04 -5.67 15.64
C ASP A 10 -1.04 -5.39 14.58
N VAL A 11 -2.25 -5.01 15.01
CA VAL A 11 -3.32 -4.54 14.12
C VAL A 11 -2.95 -3.19 13.48
N VAL A 12 -2.36 -2.27 14.25
CA VAL A 12 -1.88 -0.98 13.71
C VAL A 12 -0.77 -1.20 12.68
N ASP A 13 0.14 -2.13 12.94
CA ASP A 13 1.24 -2.47 12.01
C ASP A 13 0.71 -3.06 10.70
N LEU A 14 -0.23 -4.01 10.78
CA LEU A 14 -0.89 -4.58 9.60
C LEU A 14 -1.62 -3.50 8.77
N LEU A 15 -2.39 -2.63 9.43
CA LEU A 15 -3.07 -1.52 8.75
C LEU A 15 -2.09 -0.56 8.10
N SER A 16 -0.96 -0.28 8.75
CA SER A 16 0.10 0.56 8.20
C SER A 16 0.73 -0.07 6.96
N ALA A 17 1.04 -1.38 6.99
CA ALA A 17 1.55 -2.11 5.84
C ALA A 17 0.57 -2.09 4.65
N ILE A 18 -0.74 -2.19 4.91
CA ILE A 18 -1.77 -2.09 3.85
C ILE A 18 -1.79 -0.69 3.24
N VAL A 19 -1.71 0.36 4.06
CA VAL A 19 -1.65 1.74 3.58
C VAL A 19 -0.38 1.95 2.75
N GLU A 20 0.79 1.58 3.27
CA GLU A 20 2.07 1.66 2.55
C GLU A 20 2.05 0.92 1.21
N ALA A 21 1.37 -0.24 1.15
CA ALA A 21 1.23 -1.01 -0.08
C ALA A 21 0.43 -0.25 -1.15
N LEU A 22 -0.68 0.36 -0.76
CA LEU A 22 -1.65 0.98 -1.67
C LEU A 22 -1.39 2.48 -1.90
N ASP A 23 -0.55 3.11 -1.08
CA ASP A 23 -0.11 4.49 -1.23
C ASP A 23 0.94 4.60 -2.34
N ILE A 24 0.45 4.54 -3.59
CA ILE A 24 1.26 4.74 -4.79
C ILE A 24 1.07 6.17 -5.32
N PRO A 25 2.13 6.84 -5.79
CA PRO A 25 2.03 8.18 -6.33
C PRO A 25 1.06 8.25 -7.53
N LEU A 26 0.34 9.36 -7.66
CA LEU A 26 -0.41 9.64 -8.88
C LEU A 26 0.56 9.65 -10.08
N PRO A 27 0.23 9.03 -11.23
CA PRO A 27 1.09 9.07 -12.42
C PRO A 27 1.01 10.44 -13.09
N SER A 28 2.00 10.74 -13.95
CA SER A 28 1.88 11.83 -14.91
C SER A 28 0.68 11.60 -15.84
N VAL A 29 0.28 12.65 -16.57
CA VAL A 29 -0.84 12.60 -17.54
C VAL A 29 -0.51 11.86 -18.84
N GLU A 30 0.69 11.30 -18.95
CA GLU A 30 1.09 10.50 -20.10
C GLU A 30 0.42 9.11 -20.02
N ASP A 31 -0.24 8.68 -21.10
CA ASP A 31 -0.93 7.38 -21.20
C ASP A 31 -0.05 6.19 -20.77
N THR A 32 1.26 6.28 -21.01
CA THR A 32 2.21 5.23 -20.64
C THR A 32 2.43 5.13 -19.13
N ASP A 33 2.42 6.26 -18.43
CA ASP A 33 2.56 6.33 -16.97
C ASP A 33 1.25 5.94 -16.29
N GLU A 34 0.11 6.39 -16.81
CA GLU A 34 -1.21 5.94 -16.33
C GLU A 34 -1.36 4.43 -16.41
N ARG A 35 -0.99 3.82 -17.56
CA ARG A 35 -1.07 2.37 -17.74
C ARG A 35 -0.19 1.61 -16.74
N LYS A 36 1.06 2.08 -16.53
CA LYS A 36 1.97 1.48 -15.55
C LYS A 36 1.44 1.64 -14.12
N HIS A 37 0.84 2.78 -13.80
CA HIS A 37 0.18 2.99 -12.51
C HIS A 37 -0.98 2.01 -12.30
N TYR A 38 -1.88 1.86 -13.26
CA TYR A 38 -2.99 0.90 -13.14
C TYR A 38 -2.50 -0.54 -13.00
N GLN A 39 -1.48 -0.94 -13.75
CA GLN A 39 -0.88 -2.27 -13.63
C GLN A 39 -0.25 -2.49 -12.25
N LEU A 40 0.46 -1.48 -11.72
CA LEU A 40 1.04 -1.55 -10.39
C LEU A 40 -0.03 -1.62 -9.29
N LEU A 41 -1.07 -0.79 -9.39
CA LEU A 41 -2.16 -0.76 -8.43
C LEU A 41 -2.90 -2.10 -8.40
N ASP A 42 -3.22 -2.65 -9.56
CA ASP A 42 -3.90 -3.94 -9.69
C ASP A 42 -3.06 -5.06 -9.05
N ARG A 43 -1.75 -5.09 -9.35
CA ARG A 43 -0.82 -6.06 -8.75
C ARG A 43 -0.78 -5.95 -7.23
N ARG A 44 -0.51 -4.76 -6.68
CA ARG A 44 -0.40 -4.55 -5.23
C ARG A 44 -1.73 -4.82 -4.51
N THR A 45 -2.85 -4.47 -5.12
CA THR A 45 -4.19 -4.77 -4.59
C THR A 45 -4.44 -6.28 -4.55
N MET A 46 -4.07 -7.01 -5.60
CA MET A 46 -4.19 -8.46 -5.65
C MET A 46 -3.33 -9.12 -4.56
N ASP A 47 -2.10 -8.65 -4.41
CA ASP A 47 -1.13 -9.13 -3.43
C ASP A 47 -1.62 -8.92 -1.98
N VAL A 48 -2.06 -7.70 -1.64
CA VAL A 48 -2.67 -7.39 -0.33
C VAL A 48 -3.91 -8.25 -0.09
N ARG A 49 -4.77 -8.40 -1.09
CA ARG A 49 -5.98 -9.21 -0.99
C ARG A 49 -5.65 -10.68 -0.69
N ILE A 50 -4.65 -11.26 -1.35
CA ILE A 50 -4.23 -12.65 -1.14
C ILE A 50 -3.69 -12.85 0.28
N ALA A 51 -2.88 -11.90 0.78
CA ALA A 51 -2.36 -11.94 2.15
C ALA A 51 -3.51 -11.92 3.17
N LEU A 52 -4.44 -10.96 3.04
CA LEU A 52 -5.60 -10.86 3.93
C LEU A 52 -6.53 -12.08 3.86
N GLN A 53 -6.74 -12.65 2.66
CA GLN A 53 -7.54 -13.87 2.53
C GLN A 53 -6.88 -15.06 3.22
N SER A 54 -5.55 -15.16 3.16
CA SER A 54 -4.79 -16.21 3.84
C SER A 54 -4.90 -16.07 5.36
N LEU A 55 -4.66 -14.86 5.88
CA LEU A 55 -4.86 -14.50 7.29
C LEU A 55 -6.26 -14.88 7.80
N LEU A 56 -7.32 -14.48 7.08
CA LEU A 56 -8.70 -14.73 7.51
C LEU A 56 -9.12 -16.20 7.43
N ARG A 57 -8.53 -16.98 6.52
CA ARG A 57 -8.86 -18.42 6.35
C ARG A 57 -8.21 -19.30 7.40
N HIS A 58 -7.06 -18.92 7.92
CA HIS A 58 -6.32 -19.72 8.88
C HIS A 58 -6.48 -19.11 10.28
N ARG A 59 -7.45 -19.61 11.07
CA ARG A 59 -7.65 -19.10 12.46
C ARG A 59 -6.46 -19.34 13.41
N SER A 60 -5.54 -20.21 13.00
CA SER A 60 -4.26 -20.49 13.64
C SER A 60 -3.08 -19.95 12.84
N HIS A 61 -3.31 -19.03 11.88
CA HIS A 61 -2.22 -18.33 11.19
C HIS A 61 -1.41 -17.52 12.20
N PRO A 62 -0.08 -17.47 12.02
CA PRO A 62 0.80 -16.80 12.96
C PRO A 62 0.60 -15.29 12.90
N ASP A 63 1.11 -14.66 13.96
CA ASP A 63 1.40 -13.25 14.16
C ASP A 63 1.07 -12.29 13.01
N LEU A 64 0.18 -11.32 13.26
CA LEU A 64 -0.15 -10.24 12.32
C LEU A 64 1.09 -9.43 11.90
N HIS A 65 2.16 -9.46 12.70
CA HIS A 65 3.44 -8.85 12.36
C HIS A 65 4.11 -9.54 11.16
N ASP A 66 4.04 -10.87 11.07
CA ASP A 66 4.59 -11.62 9.93
C ASP A 66 3.81 -11.31 8.65
N ASP A 67 2.48 -11.16 8.74
CA ASP A 67 1.64 -10.74 7.61
C ASP A 67 1.96 -9.31 7.15
N ALA A 68 2.15 -8.38 8.10
CA ALA A 68 2.58 -7.01 7.79
C ALA A 68 3.94 -6.99 7.08
N ALA A 69 4.91 -7.77 7.57
CA ALA A 69 6.21 -7.94 6.93
C ALA A 69 6.11 -8.57 5.54
N TYR A 70 5.21 -9.54 5.36
CA TYR A 70 4.95 -10.19 4.08
C TYR A 70 4.42 -9.20 3.03
N ILE A 71 3.43 -8.39 3.40
CA ILE A 71 2.87 -7.34 2.54
C ILE A 71 3.98 -6.36 2.11
N ARG A 72 4.77 -5.86 3.06
CA ARG A 72 5.88 -4.94 2.76
C ARG A 72 6.90 -5.55 1.82
N ARG A 73 7.31 -6.81 2.05
CA ARG A 73 8.24 -7.51 1.17
C ARG A 73 7.72 -7.60 -0.25
N TRP A 74 6.47 -8.02 -0.44
CA TRP A 74 5.87 -8.13 -1.77
C TRP A 74 5.75 -6.77 -2.47
N THR A 75 5.39 -5.71 -1.75
CA THR A 75 5.33 -4.36 -2.34
C THR A 75 6.70 -3.83 -2.76
N ALA A 76 7.77 -4.21 -2.06
CA ALA A 76 9.14 -3.85 -2.42
C ALA A 76 9.62 -4.54 -3.71
N GLU A 77 9.04 -5.69 -4.07
CA GLU A 77 9.32 -6.37 -5.34
C GLU A 77 8.74 -5.62 -6.55
N TYR A 78 7.72 -4.76 -6.34
CA TYR A 78 7.09 -3.96 -7.38
C TYR A 78 7.27 -2.46 -7.09
N PRO A 79 8.46 -1.89 -7.38
CA PRO A 79 8.70 -0.47 -7.22
C PRO A 79 7.89 0.36 -8.23
N VAL A 80 7.73 1.65 -7.95
CA VAL A 80 7.17 2.62 -8.89
C VAL A 80 8.13 2.78 -10.07
N THR A 81 7.62 2.63 -11.30
CA THR A 81 8.40 2.64 -12.55
C THR A 81 7.86 3.63 -13.60
N TYR A 82 6.90 4.45 -13.22
CA TYR A 82 6.34 5.56 -14.00
C TYR A 82 6.80 6.89 -13.42
N MET A 83 6.67 7.97 -14.21
CA MET A 83 6.92 9.31 -13.68
C MET A 83 5.75 9.73 -12.77
N PRO A 84 5.98 10.06 -11.49
CA PRO A 84 4.93 10.61 -10.64
C PRO A 84 4.48 11.98 -11.14
N PHE A 85 3.21 12.29 -10.95
CA PHE A 85 2.69 13.63 -11.13
C PHE A 85 3.48 14.62 -10.28
N ARG A 86 3.96 15.68 -10.92
CA ARG A 86 4.52 16.84 -10.23
C ARG A 86 3.51 17.96 -10.38
N SER A 87 2.95 18.41 -9.26
CA SER A 87 2.30 19.71 -9.26
C SER A 87 3.40 20.75 -9.26
N ASP A 88 3.68 21.38 -10.39
CA ASP A 88 4.60 22.53 -10.45
C ASP A 88 4.05 23.78 -9.72
N ARG A 89 3.03 23.61 -8.87
CA ARG A 89 2.52 24.63 -7.96
C ARG A 89 3.42 24.69 -6.72
N THR A 90 4.68 25.02 -6.94
CA THR A 90 5.56 25.53 -5.89
C THR A 90 5.39 27.05 -5.92
N GLU A 91 4.70 27.60 -4.91
CA GLU A 91 4.88 28.99 -4.42
C GLU A 91 4.73 30.13 -5.46
N GLU A 92 3.50 30.44 -5.87
CA GLU A 92 3.10 31.82 -6.22
C GLU A 92 1.88 32.23 -5.37
N GLU A 93 2.07 32.31 -4.05
CA GLU A 93 1.26 33.12 -3.13
C GLU A 93 2.28 33.61 -2.08
N GLY A 94 2.65 34.89 -1.97
CA GLY A 94 1.85 36.11 -2.06
C GLY A 94 1.91 36.79 -0.70
#